data_AF-A0A0L0VXL4-F1
#
_entry.id   AF-A0A0L0VXL4-F1
#
_cell.length_a   1.000
_cell.length_b   1.000
_cell.length_c   1.000
_cell.angle_alpha   90.00
_cell.angle_beta   90.00
_cell.angle_gamma   90.00
#
_symmetry.space_group_name_H-M   'P 1'
#
loop_
_entity.id
_entity.type
_entity.pdbx_description
1 polymer ?
#
loop_
_entity_poly.entity_id
_entity_poly.type
_entity_poly.pdbx_seq_one_letter_code
_entity_poly.pdbx_strand_id
1 'polypeptide(L)'
;MLRDLTIQLDHTTKQITRCAANKGQFQETAKALGVTVAPLIAGYGMQWNIKYESHRRAILAQEVIDQMMRDDQQEIEELNAELAVFVQLTSEMEGNHSSGAHVIPKYLERKEELEEKIGTVWYV
;
A
#
# COMPACT_ATOMS: atom_id res chain seq x y z
N MET A 1 -10.00 8.07 -21.35
CA MET A 1 -8.71 8.72 -21.02
C MET A 1 -8.87 9.85 -20.01
N LEU A 2 -9.33 11.06 -20.37
CA LEU A 2 -9.46 12.17 -19.39
C LEU A 2 -10.51 11.91 -18.29
N ARG A 3 -11.67 11.35 -18.67
CA ARG A 3 -12.72 11.00 -17.70
C ARG A 3 -12.23 10.00 -16.67
N ASP A 4 -11.48 8.99 -17.10
CA ASP A 4 -10.97 7.93 -16.23
C ASP A 4 -9.95 8.49 -15.23
N LEU A 5 -9.05 9.36 -15.69
CA LEU A 5 -8.10 10.07 -14.81
C LEU A 5 -8.83 10.91 -13.76
N THR A 6 -9.90 11.61 -14.12
CA THR A 6 -10.68 12.37 -13.14
C THR A 6 -11.41 11.48 -12.13
N ILE A 7 -11.84 10.28 -12.54
CA ILE A 7 -12.47 9.30 -11.63
C ILE A 7 -11.43 8.75 -10.66
N GLN A 8 -10.23 8.42 -11.14
CA GLN A 8 -9.13 7.95 -10.31
C GLN A 8 -8.69 9.01 -9.31
N LEU A 9 -8.51 10.26 -9.75
CA LEU A 9 -8.13 11.38 -8.88
C LEU A 9 -9.18 11.64 -7.78
N ASP A 10 -10.47 11.57 -8.13
CA ASP A 10 -11.56 11.70 -7.16
C ASP A 10 -11.54 10.54 -6.16
N HIS A 11 -11.27 9.32 -6.62
CA HIS A 11 -11.13 8.16 -5.74
C HIS A 11 -9.95 8.31 -4.76
N THR A 12 -8.75 8.66 -5.23
CA THR A 12 -7.58 8.85 -4.36
C THR A 12 -7.79 9.97 -3.36
N THR A 13 -8.34 11.11 -3.80
CA THR A 13 -8.67 12.24 -2.92
C THR A 13 -9.65 11.82 -1.82
N LYS A 14 -10.66 11.02 -2.16
CA LYS A 14 -11.61 10.46 -1.18
C LYS A 14 -10.93 9.50 -0.19
N GLN A 15 -10.03 8.64 -0.64
CA GLN A 15 -9.30 7.73 0.26
C GLN A 15 -8.41 8.48 1.25
N ILE A 16 -7.69 9.52 0.80
CA ILE A 16 -6.84 10.33 1.68
C ILE A 16 -7.69 11.14 2.67
N THR A 17 -8.84 11.63 2.23
CA THR A 17 -9.73 12.44 3.10
C THR A 17 -10.69 11.60 3.95
N ARG A 18 -10.63 10.26 3.86
CA ARG A 18 -11.57 9.32 4.51
C ARG A 18 -11.52 9.36 6.03
N CYS A 19 -10.34 9.54 6.62
CA CYS A 19 -10.17 9.56 8.07
C CYS A 19 -9.19 10.65 8.52
N ALA A 20 -9.17 10.93 9.82
CA ALA A 20 -8.28 11.93 10.40
C ALA A 20 -6.80 11.52 10.29
N ALA A 21 -6.50 10.22 10.44
CA ALA A 21 -5.14 9.70 10.32
C ALA A 21 -4.54 9.96 8.92
N ASN A 22 -5.26 9.60 7.86
CA ASN A 22 -4.82 9.82 6.48
C ASN A 22 -4.65 11.33 6.16
N LYS A 23 -5.51 12.19 6.71
CA LYS A 23 -5.34 13.65 6.60
C LYS A 23 -4.09 14.15 7.35
N GLY A 24 -3.79 13.55 8.50
CA GLY A 24 -2.58 13.82 9.27
C GLY A 24 -1.32 13.44 8.51
N GLN A 25 -1.26 12.20 7.99
CA GLN A 25 -0.18 11.71 7.14
C GLN A 25 0.05 12.64 5.95
N PHE A 26 -0.99 13.02 5.22
CA PHE A 26 -0.87 13.97 4.10
C PHE A 26 -0.23 15.31 4.52
N GLN A 27 -0.60 15.85 5.68
CA GLN A 27 0.00 17.09 6.19
C GLN A 27 1.46 16.89 6.64
N GLU A 28 1.79 15.74 7.20
CA GLU A 28 3.15 15.39 7.60
C GLU A 28 4.05 15.21 6.39
N THR A 29 3.61 14.47 5.36
CA THR A 29 4.33 14.31 4.10
C THR A 29 4.53 15.65 3.40
N ALA A 30 3.50 16.52 3.38
CA ALA A 30 3.63 17.88 2.83
C ALA A 30 4.70 18.71 3.56
N LYS A 31 4.76 18.62 4.90
CA LYS A 31 5.79 19.29 5.70
C LYS A 31 7.18 18.69 5.44
N ALA A 32 7.29 17.36 5.34
CA ALA A 32 8.55 16.67 5.05
C ALA A 32 9.12 17.07 3.68
N LEU A 33 8.25 17.26 2.69
CA LEU A 33 8.62 17.74 1.35
C LEU A 33 8.80 19.27 1.28
N GLY A 34 8.45 20.01 2.33
CA GLY A 34 8.53 21.48 2.35
C GLY A 34 7.54 22.18 1.42
N VAL A 35 6.50 21.48 0.94
CA VAL A 35 5.52 22.01 -0.02
C VAL A 35 4.35 22.64 0.74
N THR A 36 4.03 23.90 0.43
CA THR A 36 2.87 24.58 1.00
C THR A 36 1.61 24.20 0.21
N VAL A 37 0.89 23.18 0.68
CA VAL A 37 -0.37 22.72 0.08
C VAL A 37 -1.57 22.98 0.99
N ALA A 38 -2.69 23.35 0.38
CA ALA A 38 -3.96 23.45 1.09
C ALA A 38 -4.47 22.04 1.46
N PRO A 39 -5.22 21.89 2.57
CA PRO A 39 -5.83 20.61 2.91
C PRO A 39 -6.75 20.10 1.80
N LEU A 40 -6.66 18.80 1.51
CA LEU A 40 -7.53 18.14 0.54
C LEU A 40 -8.98 18.13 1.05
N ILE A 41 -9.90 18.33 0.12
CA ILE A 41 -11.34 18.27 0.35
C ILE A 41 -11.88 17.17 -0.56
N ALA A 42 -12.67 16.27 0.01
CA ALA A 42 -13.41 15.31 -0.79
C ALA A 42 -14.47 16.04 -1.63
N GLY A 43 -14.55 15.72 -2.93
CA GLY A 43 -15.59 16.22 -3.83
C GLY A 43 -16.99 15.63 -3.55
N TYR A 44 -17.41 15.53 -2.29
CA TYR A 44 -18.77 15.09 -1.95
C TYR A 44 -19.77 16.22 -2.26
N GLY A 45 -20.68 15.96 -3.20
CA GLY A 45 -21.82 16.83 -3.50
C GLY A 45 -21.96 17.20 -4.98
N MET A 46 -23.20 17.50 -5.40
CA MET A 46 -23.57 17.90 -6.78
C MET A 46 -23.09 19.31 -7.17
N GLN A 47 -22.47 20.05 -6.26
CA GLN A 47 -22.04 21.42 -6.50
C GLN A 47 -20.70 21.43 -7.26
N TRP A 48 -20.76 21.86 -8.51
CA TRP A 48 -19.60 21.95 -9.42
C TRP A 48 -18.41 22.72 -8.84
N ASN A 49 -18.66 23.74 -8.00
CA ASN A 49 -17.61 24.54 -7.38
C ASN A 49 -16.73 23.71 -6.42
N ILE A 50 -17.36 22.82 -5.63
CA ILE A 50 -16.63 21.95 -4.69
C ILE A 50 -15.80 20.93 -5.46
N LYS A 51 -16.37 20.35 -6.53
CA LYS A 51 -15.67 19.38 -7.38
C LYS A 51 -14.46 20.02 -8.08
N TYR A 52 -14.63 21.23 -8.61
CA TYR A 52 -13.55 21.98 -9.24
C TYR A 52 -12.41 22.26 -8.24
N GLU A 53 -12.74 22.80 -7.07
CA GLU A 53 -11.74 23.14 -6.06
C GLU A 53 -11.02 21.90 -5.50
N SER A 54 -11.75 20.80 -5.32
CA SER A 54 -11.17 19.50 -4.92
C SER A 54 -10.09 19.04 -5.92
N HIS A 55 -10.43 19.00 -7.21
CA HIS A 55 -9.47 18.61 -8.25
C HIS A 55 -8.29 19.58 -8.32
N ARG A 56 -8.55 20.90 -8.23
CA ARG A 56 -7.50 21.92 -8.26
C ARG A 56 -6.49 21.70 -7.12
N ARG A 57 -6.97 21.40 -5.91
CA ARG A 57 -6.10 21.10 -4.77
C ARG A 57 -5.33 19.79 -4.93
N ALA A 58 -5.98 18.75 -5.45
CA ALA A 58 -5.33 17.46 -5.70
C ALA A 58 -4.19 17.59 -6.73
N ILE A 59 -4.39 18.39 -7.78
CA ILE A 59 -3.35 18.68 -8.77
C ILE A 59 -2.19 19.48 -8.15
N LEU A 60 -2.49 20.49 -7.33
CA LEU A 60 -1.45 21.27 -6.64
C LEU A 60 -0.66 20.44 -5.62
N ALA A 61 -1.30 19.42 -5.04
CA ALA A 61 -0.69 18.50 -4.08
C ALA A 61 -0.19 17.21 -4.72
N GLN A 62 -0.08 17.14 -6.05
CA GLN A 62 0.26 15.91 -6.76
C GLN A 62 1.56 15.29 -6.24
N GLU A 63 2.60 16.09 -5.99
CA GLU A 63 3.89 15.60 -5.48
C GLU A 63 3.76 14.90 -4.13
N VAL A 64 2.93 15.44 -3.23
CA VAL A 64 2.66 14.84 -1.91
C VAL A 64 1.88 13.54 -2.07
N ILE A 65 0.86 13.53 -2.94
CA ILE A 65 0.04 12.33 -3.21
C ILE A 65 0.90 11.23 -3.84
N ASP A 66 1.72 11.57 -4.83
CA ASP A 66 2.61 10.63 -5.51
C ASP A 66 3.61 10.01 -4.53
N GLN A 67 4.12 10.80 -3.57
CA GLN A 67 5.00 10.27 -2.52
C GLN A 67 4.27 9.30 -1.60
N MET A 68 3.09 9.67 -1.08
CA MET A 68 2.29 8.77 -0.25
C MET A 68 1.96 7.46 -0.97
N MET A 69 1.62 7.52 -2.25
CA MET A 69 1.32 6.33 -3.04
C MET A 69 2.54 5.42 -3.25
N ARG A 70 3.74 6.00 -3.38
CA ARG A 70 4.99 5.22 -3.46
C ARG A 70 5.29 4.53 -2.14
N ASP A 71 5.13 5.24 -1.04
CA ASP A 71 5.39 4.71 0.30
C ASP A 71 4.41 3.54 0.60
N ASP A 72 3.12 3.73 0.34
CA ASP A 72 2.09 2.67 0.48
C ASP A 72 2.39 1.45 -0.42
N GLN A 73 2.83 1.68 -1.66
CA GLN A 73 3.16 0.60 -2.59
C GLN A 73 4.39 -0.19 -2.13
N GLN A 74 5.40 0.48 -1.59
CA GLN A 74 6.60 -0.16 -1.06
C GLN A 74 6.28 -1.06 0.14
N GLU A 75 5.42 -0.60 1.06
CA GLU A 75 4.97 -1.41 2.21
C GLU A 75 4.22 -2.67 1.74
N ILE A 76 3.35 -2.55 0.73
CA ILE A 76 2.63 -3.69 0.15
C ILE A 76 3.60 -4.66 -0.52
N GLU A 77 4.61 -4.17 -1.25
CA GLU A 77 5.61 -5.01 -1.91
C GLU A 77 6.47 -5.77 -0.91
N GLU A 78 6.90 -5.13 0.17
CA GLU A 78 7.64 -5.76 1.26
C GLU A 78 6.81 -6.87 1.92
N LEU A 79 5.56 -6.57 2.27
CA LEU A 79 4.65 -7.57 2.84
C LEU A 79 4.37 -8.73 1.87
N ASN A 80 4.17 -8.44 0.58
CA ASN A 80 3.99 -9.48 -0.43
C ASN A 80 5.23 -10.35 -0.60
N ALA A 81 6.44 -9.79 -0.47
CA ALA A 81 7.68 -10.55 -0.53
C ALA A 81 7.81 -11.51 0.66
N GLU A 82 7.46 -11.06 1.87
CA GLU A 82 7.42 -11.92 3.06
C GLU A 82 6.36 -13.03 2.93
N LEU A 83 5.18 -12.69 2.40
CA LEU A 83 4.07 -13.63 2.25
C LEU A 83 4.24 -14.61 1.07
N ALA A 84 5.12 -14.32 0.10
CA ALA A 84 5.35 -15.16 -1.07
C ALA A 84 5.76 -16.60 -0.69
N VAL A 85 6.51 -16.76 0.41
CA VAL A 85 6.93 -18.07 0.93
C VAL A 85 5.72 -18.92 1.32
N PHE A 86 4.72 -18.31 1.96
CA PHE A 86 3.49 -18.99 2.37
C PHE A 86 2.60 -19.35 1.17
N VAL A 87 2.52 -18.48 0.17
CA VAL A 87 1.76 -18.76 -1.07
C VAL A 87 2.37 -19.96 -1.82
N GLN A 88 3.70 -20.05 -1.88
CA GLN A 88 4.38 -21.20 -2.47
C GLN A 88 4.08 -22.49 -1.70
N LEU A 89 4.15 -22.43 -0.37
CA LEU A 89 3.79 -23.54 0.51
C LEU A 89 2.34 -23.99 0.30
N THR A 90 1.39 -23.07 0.21
CA THR A 90 -0.03 -23.42 0.01
C THR A 90 -0.29 -23.99 -1.38
N SER A 91 0.40 -23.48 -2.42
CA SER A 91 0.30 -24.03 -3.78
C SER A 91 0.79 -25.48 -3.86
N GLU A 92 1.83 -25.86 -3.09
CA GLU A 92 2.30 -27.25 -3.01
C GLU A 92 1.30 -28.18 -2.30
N MET A 93 0.38 -27.60 -1.52
CA MET A 93 -0.65 -28.30 -0.74
C MET A 93 -2.02 -28.33 -1.45
N GLU A 94 -2.24 -27.47 -2.44
CA GLU A 94 -3.46 -27.44 -3.25
C GLU A 94 -3.50 -28.61 -4.24
N GLY A 95 -4.39 -29.58 -4.01
CA GLY A 95 -4.63 -30.71 -4.90
C GLY A 95 -5.20 -31.95 -4.17
N ASN A 96 -5.71 -32.92 -4.93
CA ASN A 96 -6.22 -34.19 -4.40
C ASN A 96 -5.11 -35.26 -4.19
N HIS A 97 -3.84 -34.88 -4.29
CA HIS A 97 -2.73 -35.77 -3.96
C HIS A 97 -2.62 -35.95 -2.45
N SER A 98 -2.06 -37.08 -1.99
CA SER A 98 -1.82 -37.35 -0.56
C SER A 98 -0.67 -36.50 0.00
N SER A 99 -0.77 -35.18 -0.10
CA SER A 99 0.23 -34.20 0.37
C SER A 99 0.15 -33.94 1.87
N GLY A 100 -0.99 -34.23 2.51
CA GLY A 100 -1.21 -33.98 3.95
C GLY A 100 -0.13 -34.55 4.88
N ALA A 101 0.43 -35.72 4.54
CA ALA A 101 1.52 -36.34 5.32
C ALA A 101 2.89 -35.64 5.13
N HIS A 102 3.11 -34.94 4.02
CA HIS A 102 4.35 -34.22 3.70
C HIS A 102 4.36 -32.76 4.17
N VAL A 103 3.24 -32.27 4.75
CA VAL A 103 3.13 -30.88 5.24
C VAL A 103 4.06 -30.64 6.44
N ILE A 104 4.05 -31.53 7.43
CA ILE A 104 4.84 -31.37 8.67
C ILE A 104 6.36 -31.36 8.38
N PRO A 105 6.92 -32.30 7.59
CA PRO A 105 8.34 -32.26 7.22
C PRO A 105 8.75 -30.99 6.48
N LYS A 106 7.95 -30.52 5.51
CA LYS A 106 8.26 -29.31 4.72
C LYS A 106 8.25 -28.02 5.55
N TYR A 107 7.36 -27.94 6.54
CA TYR A 107 7.37 -26.82 7.49
C TYR A 107 8.60 -26.84 8.40
N LEU A 108 9.05 -28.03 8.81
CA LEU A 108 10.26 -28.20 9.60
C LEU A 108 11.52 -27.80 8.82
N GLU A 109 11.70 -28.31 7.59
CA GLU A 109 12.82 -27.92 6.72
C GLU A 109 12.87 -26.40 6.50
N ARG A 110 11.76 -25.79 6.09
CA ARG A 110 11.74 -24.32 5.86
C ARG A 110 11.95 -23.52 7.14
N LYS A 111 11.51 -24.02 8.30
CA LYS A 111 11.78 -23.38 9.60
C LYS A 111 13.28 -23.40 9.90
N GLU A 112 13.94 -24.53 9.70
CA GLU A 112 15.38 -24.69 9.90
C GLU A 112 16.17 -23.76 8.96
N GLU A 113 15.79 -23.67 7.68
CA GLU A 113 16.40 -22.75 6.70
C GLU A 113 16.24 -21.27 7.08
N LEU A 114 15.09 -20.87 7.62
CA LEU A 114 14.83 -19.50 8.06
C LEU A 114 15.62 -19.17 9.35
N GLU A 115 15.69 -20.09 10.29
CA GLU A 115 16.50 -19.95 11.51
C GLU A 115 17.99 -19.83 11.19
N GLU A 116 18.49 -20.56 10.19
CA GLU A 116 19.87 -20.46 9.71
C GLU A 116 20.16 -19.12 9.03
N LYS A 117 19.26 -18.64 8.17
CA LYS A 117 19.39 -17.32 7.54
C LYS A 117 19.38 -16.18 8.56
N ILE A 118 18.49 -16.24 9.55
CA ILE A 118 18.45 -15.26 10.63
C ILE A 118 19.72 -15.34 11.46
N GLY A 119 20.15 -16.54 11.86
CA GLY A 119 21.38 -16.76 12.64
C GLY A 119 22.63 -16.24 11.95
N THR A 120 22.72 -16.36 10.62
CA THR A 120 23.85 -15.86 9.83
C THR A 120 23.91 -14.32 9.79
N VAL A 121 22.75 -13.64 9.81
CA VAL A 121 22.66 -12.17 9.85
C VAL A 121 23.14 -11.59 11.19
N TRP A 122 23.08 -12.35 12.29
CA TRP A 122 23.57 -11.90 13.61
C TRP A 122 25.08 -12.09 13.83
N TYR A 123 25.79 -12.76 12.92
CA TYR A 123 27.24 -13.04 13.00
C TYR A 123 28.08 -12.30 11.94
N VAL A 124 27.50 -11.32 11.24
CA VAL A 124 28.16 -10.34 10.36
C VAL A 124 28.03 -8.96 10.97
#